data_AF-A0AAJ2B9D4-F1
#
_entry.id   AF-A0AAJ2B9D4-F1
#
_cell.length_a   1.000
_cell.length_b   1.000
_cell.length_c   1.000
_cell.angle_alpha   90.00
_cell.angle_beta   90.00
_cell.angle_gamma   90.00
#
_symmetry.space_group_name_H-M   'P 1'
#
loop_
_entity.id
_entity.type
_entity.pdbx_description
1 polymer ?
#
loop_
_entity_poly.entity_id
_entity_poly.type
_entity_poly.pdbx_seq_one_letter_code
_entity_poly.pdbx_strand_id
1 'polypeptide(L)'
;MSLPLHNLSEGLEALKNDLKPFLEVADDAAVEIEGSEAKKLWQVVDAMHRLARKMETELGVLRTVEAGRSIREALEQLSAEQLSGLMPGDGSNVIRPNFGGKGND
;
A
#
# COMPACT_ATOMS: atom_id res chain seq x y z
N MET A 1 5.13 27.84 -4.78
CA MET A 1 4.41 27.68 -6.06
C MET A 1 4.16 26.19 -6.27
N SER A 2 2.89 25.77 -6.32
CA SER A 2 2.51 24.40 -6.65
C SER A 2 2.64 24.25 -8.15
N LEU A 3 3.60 23.45 -8.63
CA LEU A 3 3.61 23.03 -10.02
C LEU A 3 2.34 22.20 -10.27
N PRO A 4 1.59 22.45 -11.35
CA PRO A 4 0.50 21.57 -11.74
C PRO A 4 1.08 20.16 -11.87
N LEU A 5 0.46 19.19 -11.19
CA LEU A 5 0.79 17.78 -11.36
C LEU A 5 0.34 17.37 -12.76
N HIS A 6 1.17 17.65 -13.77
CA HIS A 6 1.13 16.92 -15.03
C HIS A 6 1.19 15.42 -14.70
N ASN A 7 0.53 14.58 -15.49
CA ASN A 7 0.63 13.12 -15.32
C ASN A 7 2.11 12.75 -15.29
N LEU A 8 2.54 12.07 -14.22
CA LEU A 8 3.95 11.74 -14.00
C LEU A 8 4.57 11.03 -15.21
N SER A 9 3.82 10.13 -15.84
CA SER A 9 4.21 9.45 -17.06
C SER A 9 4.53 10.41 -18.21
N GLU A 10 3.71 11.44 -18.43
CA GLU A 10 3.93 12.43 -19.48
C GLU A 10 5.17 13.28 -19.19
N GLY A 11 5.37 13.66 -17.92
CA GLY A 11 6.57 14.40 -17.50
C GLY A 11 7.86 13.58 -17.66
N LEU A 12 7.81 12.28 -17.35
CA LEU A 12 8.94 11.36 -17.56
C LEU A 12 9.22 11.11 -19.03
N GLU A 13 8.17 11.02 -19.85
CA GLU A 13 8.31 10.82 -21.28
C GLU A 13 8.88 12.05 -21.98
N ALA A 14 8.46 13.26 -21.58
CA ALA A 14 9.07 14.50 -22.01
C ALA A 14 10.57 14.55 -21.66
N LEU A 15 10.93 14.22 -20.41
CA LEU A 15 12.33 14.18 -19.98
C LEU A 15 13.15 13.15 -20.77
N LYS A 16 12.61 11.95 -20.99
CA LYS A 16 13.26 10.91 -21.78
C LYS A 16 13.52 11.40 -23.21
N ASN A 17 12.60 12.17 -23.78
CA ASN A 17 12.76 12.77 -25.09
C ASN A 17 13.81 13.89 -25.09
N ASP A 18 13.84 14.73 -24.05
CA ASP A 18 14.84 15.80 -23.88
C ASP A 18 16.26 15.24 -23.71
N LEU A 19 16.41 14.09 -23.05
CA LEU A 19 17.70 13.43 -22.85
C LEU A 19 18.13 12.53 -24.01
N LYS A 20 17.22 12.21 -24.93
CA LYS A 20 17.46 11.31 -26.07
C LYS A 20 18.65 11.71 -26.94
N PRO A 21 18.90 13.01 -27.25
CA PRO A 21 20.05 13.41 -28.06
C PRO A 21 21.41 13.04 -27.44
N PHE A 22 21.48 12.91 -26.11
CA PHE A 22 22.72 12.55 -25.42
C PHE A 22 23.00 11.04 -25.43
N LEU A 23 22.08 10.18 -25.92
CA LEU A 23 22.30 8.74 -26.03
C LEU A 23 23.30 8.34 -27.12
N GLU A 24 23.46 9.19 -28.14
CA GLU A 24 24.36 8.91 -29.28
C GLU A 24 25.76 9.54 -29.08
N VAL A 25 25.98 10.19 -27.95
CA VAL A 25 27.27 10.78 -27.59
C VAL A 25 28.21 9.65 -27.14
N ALA A 26 29.45 9.67 -27.64
CA ALA A 26 30.47 8.70 -27.24
C ALA A 26 30.76 8.79 -25.72
N ASP A 27 31.05 7.66 -25.08
CA ASP A 27 31.22 7.58 -23.62
C ASP A 27 32.30 8.52 -23.05
N ASP A 28 33.28 8.91 -23.87
CA ASP A 28 34.40 9.78 -23.52
C ASP A 28 34.21 11.24 -23.96
N ALA A 29 33.09 11.56 -24.60
CA ALA A 29 32.82 12.90 -25.09
C ALA A 29 32.24 13.79 -23.98
N ALA A 30 32.84 14.98 -23.82
CA ALA A 30 32.32 16.00 -22.92
C ALA A 30 31.13 16.72 -23.57
N VAL A 31 30.01 16.78 -22.86
CA VAL A 31 28.82 17.54 -23.26
C VAL A 31 28.78 18.83 -22.45
N GLU A 32 28.85 19.98 -23.14
CA GLU A 32 28.58 21.27 -22.52
C GLU A 32 27.07 21.49 -22.44
N ILE A 33 26.59 21.81 -21.24
CA ILE A 33 25.18 22.10 -20.97
C ILE A 33 25.10 23.52 -20.43
N GLU A 34 24.16 24.31 -20.95
CA GLU A 34 23.94 25.66 -20.44
C GLU A 34 23.48 25.59 -18.97
N GLY A 35 23.96 26.52 -18.12
CA GLY A 35 23.59 26.54 -16.71
C GLY A 35 22.07 26.60 -16.46
N SER A 36 21.30 27.22 -17.37
CA SER A 36 19.85 27.27 -17.30
C SER A 36 19.20 25.90 -17.55
N GLU A 37 19.74 25.12 -18.48
CA GLU A 37 19.30 23.75 -18.80
C GLU A 37 19.72 22.77 -17.72
N ALA A 38 20.93 22.89 -17.18
CA ALA A 38 21.39 22.08 -16.04
C ALA A 38 20.49 22.28 -14.81
N LYS A 39 20.03 23.53 -14.57
CA LYS A 39 19.08 23.83 -13.49
C LYS A 39 17.71 23.19 -13.72
N LYS A 40 17.21 23.20 -14.96
CA LYS A 40 15.96 22.52 -15.32
C LYS A 40 16.07 21.01 -15.10
N LEU A 41 17.15 20.39 -15.59
CA LEU A 41 17.44 18.97 -15.37
C LEU A 41 17.45 18.62 -13.89
N TRP A 42 18.15 19.40 -13.07
CA TRP A 42 18.18 19.18 -11.62
C TRP A 42 16.79 19.26 -10.97
N GLN A 43 15.99 20.28 -11.34
CA GLN A 43 14.63 20.44 -10.81
C GLN A 43 13.73 19.24 -11.17
N VAL A 44 13.90 18.71 -12.37
CA VAL A 44 13.15 17.53 -12.81
C VAL A 44 13.61 16.28 -12.06
N VAL A 45 14.92 16.07 -11.89
CA VAL A 45 15.46 14.94 -11.11
C VAL A 45 14.98 15.00 -9.65
N ASP A 46 14.97 16.19 -9.02
CA ASP A 46 14.43 16.37 -7.67
C ASP A 46 12.93 16.05 -7.61
N ALA A 47 12.14 16.50 -8.60
CA ALA A 47 10.73 16.18 -8.68
C ALA A 47 10.48 14.67 -8.83
N MET A 48 11.25 13.99 -9.69
CA MET A 48 11.19 12.53 -9.85
C MET A 48 11.55 11.80 -8.57
N HIS A 49 12.61 12.21 -7.88
CA HIS A 49 13.02 11.62 -6.62
C HIS A 49 11.93 11.74 -5.55
N ARG A 50 11.31 12.93 -5.43
CA ARG A 50 10.20 13.16 -4.50
C ARG A 50 9.00 12.27 -4.82
N LEU A 51 8.69 12.09 -6.10
CA LEU A 51 7.58 11.23 -6.53
C LEU A 51 7.86 9.75 -6.28
N ALA A 52 9.07 9.28 -6.58
CA ALA A 52 9.50 7.92 -6.26
C ALA A 52 9.33 7.63 -4.76
N ARG A 53 9.79 8.53 -3.89
CA ARG A 53 9.63 8.39 -2.44
C ARG A 53 8.17 8.34 -1.99
N LYS A 54 7.30 9.12 -2.63
CA LYS A 54 5.85 9.08 -2.34
C LYS A 54 5.25 7.73 -2.72
N MET A 55 5.54 7.25 -3.93
CA MET A 55 5.07 5.94 -4.38
C MET A 55 5.57 4.79 -3.51
N GLU A 56 6.85 4.82 -3.11
CA GLU A 56 7.42 3.83 -2.17
C GLU A 56 6.69 3.86 -0.82
N THR A 57 6.37 5.04 -0.32
CA THR A 57 5.63 5.21 0.94
C THR A 57 4.21 4.67 0.81
N GLU A 58 3.48 5.04 -0.25
CA GLU A 58 2.10 4.59 -0.49
C GLU A 58 2.02 3.07 -0.66
N LEU A 59 2.93 2.47 -1.43
CA LEU A 59 3.03 1.02 -1.57
C LEU A 59 3.38 0.34 -0.25
N GLY A 60 4.28 0.94 0.55
CA GLY A 60 4.62 0.43 1.88
C GLY A 60 3.42 0.42 2.83
N VAL A 61 2.64 1.51 2.83
CA VAL A 61 1.40 1.60 3.61
C VAL A 61 0.39 0.57 3.13
N LEU A 62 0.15 0.46 1.82
CA LEU A 62 -0.78 -0.51 1.24
C LEU A 62 -0.44 -1.94 1.66
N ARG A 63 0.83 -2.35 1.50
CA ARG A 63 1.30 -3.69 1.91
C ARG A 63 1.14 -3.94 3.40
N THR A 64 1.37 -2.92 4.23
CA THR A 64 1.19 -3.01 5.69
C THR A 64 -0.28 -3.20 6.05
N VAL A 65 -1.18 -2.48 5.39
CA VAL A 65 -2.64 -2.62 5.58
C VAL A 65 -3.11 -4.00 5.14
N GLU A 66 -2.65 -4.50 4.00
CA GLU A 66 -2.96 -5.85 3.52
C GLU A 66 -2.46 -6.93 4.47
N ALA A 67 -1.24 -6.80 4.99
CA ALA A 67 -0.70 -7.70 6.00
C ALA A 67 -1.51 -7.65 7.32
N GLY A 68 -1.93 -6.45 7.75
CA GLY A 68 -2.79 -6.30 8.93
C GLY A 68 -4.16 -6.97 8.73
N ARG A 69 -4.72 -6.87 7.52
CA ARG A 69 -5.97 -7.54 7.16
C ARG A 69 -5.83 -9.06 7.22
N SER A 70 -4.78 -9.63 6.63
CA SER A 70 -4.57 -11.08 6.65
C SER A 70 -4.35 -11.61 8.06
N ILE A 71 -3.60 -10.89 8.90
CA ILE A 71 -3.41 -11.24 10.32
C ILE A 71 -4.75 -11.22 11.06
N ARG A 72 -5.58 -10.20 10.83
CA ARG A 72 -6.91 -10.10 11.45
C ARG A 72 -7.80 -11.27 11.04
N GLU A 73 -7.86 -11.59 9.75
CA GLU A 73 -8.67 -12.71 9.24
C GLU A 73 -8.22 -14.05 9.86
N ALA A 74 -6.91 -14.28 9.99
CA ALA A 74 -6.38 -15.47 10.66
C ALA A 74 -6.74 -15.52 12.16
N LEU A 75 -6.72 -14.38 12.85
CA LEU A 75 -7.08 -14.30 14.26
C LEU A 75 -8.59 -14.53 14.49
N GLU A 76 -9.44 -14.02 13.59
CA GLU A 76 -10.87 -14.28 13.61
C GLU A 76 -11.16 -15.78 13.40
N GLN A 77 -10.47 -16.44 12.47
CA GLN A 77 -10.59 -17.90 12.26
C GLN A 77 -10.15 -18.69 13.49
N LEU A 78 -8.97 -18.39 14.05
CA LEU A 78 -8.47 -19.06 15.24
C LEU A 78 -9.42 -18.89 16.44
N SER A 79 -9.95 -17.68 16.62
CA SER A 79 -10.91 -17.39 17.67
C SER A 79 -12.22 -18.16 17.48
N ALA A 80 -12.71 -18.26 16.24
CA ALA A 80 -13.90 -19.02 15.90
C ALA A 80 -13.70 -20.54 16.12
N GLU A 81 -12.54 -21.07 15.78
CA GLU A 81 -12.17 -22.48 16.04
C GLU A 81 -12.05 -22.78 17.53
N GLN A 82 -11.45 -21.87 18.31
CA GLN A 82 -11.38 -22.03 19.76
C GLN A 82 -12.76 -21.96 20.40
N LEU A 83 -13.62 -21.04 19.94
CA LEU A 83 -14.98 -20.91 20.44
C LEU A 83 -15.84 -22.13 20.09
N SER A 84 -15.69 -22.69 18.89
CA SER A 84 -16.39 -23.92 18.49
C SER A 84 -15.92 -25.14 19.30
N GLY A 85 -14.64 -25.22 19.65
CA GLY A 85 -14.12 -26.27 20.54
C GLY A 85 -14.58 -26.15 22.00
N LEU A 86 -14.97 -24.94 22.44
CA LEU A 86 -15.51 -24.69 23.78
C LEU A 86 -17.03 -24.82 23.85
N MET A 87 -17.74 -24.75 22.72
CA MET A 87 -19.15 -25.07 22.67
C MET A 87 -19.32 -26.59 22.83
N PRO A 88 -20.00 -27.06 23.88
CA PRO A 88 -20.25 -28.49 24.03
C PRO A 88 -21.08 -28.94 22.83
N GLY A 89 -20.53 -29.90 22.07
CA GLY A 89 -21.18 -30.47 20.89
C GLY A 89 -22.62 -30.84 21.20
N ASP A 90 -23.51 -30.49 20.26
CA ASP A 90 -24.94 -30.69 20.33
C ASP A 90 -25.31 -32.08 20.88
N GLY A 91 -25.60 -32.15 22.18
CA GLY A 91 -25.92 -33.43 22.81
C GLY A 91 -25.86 -33.41 24.34
N SER A 92 -27.03 -33.24 24.95
CA SER A 92 -27.43 -33.90 26.21
C SER A 92 -27.17 -33.27 27.59
N ASN A 93 -26.70 -32.04 27.74
CA ASN A 93 -26.61 -31.46 29.10
C ASN A 93 -27.15 -30.03 29.29
N VAL A 94 -28.24 -29.69 28.58
CA VAL A 94 -29.05 -28.53 28.97
C VAL A 94 -29.83 -28.90 30.23
N ILE A 95 -29.26 -28.61 31.41
CA ILE A 95 -30.00 -28.64 32.67
C ILE A 95 -31.04 -27.52 32.59
N ARG A 96 -32.30 -27.85 32.31
CA ARG A 96 -33.43 -26.93 32.46
C ARG A 96 -33.77 -26.87 33.95
N PRO A 97 -33.58 -25.74 34.64
CA PRO A 97 -33.98 -25.64 36.04
C PRO A 97 -35.49 -25.83 36.12
N ASN A 98 -35.94 -26.79 36.93
CA ASN A 98 -37.35 -26.93 37.25
C ASN A 98 -37.73 -25.81 38.22
N PHE A 99 -38.14 -24.66 37.69
CA PHE A 99 -38.76 -23.59 38.45
C PHE A 99 -40.16 -24.06 38.85
N GLY A 100 -40.26 -24.84 39.93
CA GLY A 100 -41.46 -25.53 40.36
C GLY A 100 -42.72 -24.67 40.34
N GLY A 101 -43.41 -24.67 39.20
CA GLY A 101 -44.78 -24.23 39.07
C GLY A 101 -45.66 -25.40 39.46
N LYS A 102 -46.17 -25.38 40.69
CA LYS A 102 -47.31 -26.20 41.08
C LYS A 102 -48.41 -25.95 40.05
N GLY A 103 -48.75 -26.98 39.28
CA GLY A 103 -50.09 -27.08 38.71
C GLY A 103 -51.08 -27.08 39.86
N ASN A 104 -51.75 -25.94 40.05
CA ASN A 104 -53.06 -25.91 40.67
C ASN A 104 -54.07 -25.97 39.52
N ASP A 105 -55.14 -26.73 39.78
CA ASP A 105 -56.38 -26.90 39.02
C ASP A 105 -56.83 -25.68 38.19
#